data_AF-A0A561TYW2-F1
#
_entry.id   AF-A0A561TYW2-F1
#
_cell.length_a   1.000
_cell.length_b   1.000
_cell.length_c   1.000
_cell.angle_alpha   90.00
_cell.angle_beta   90.00
_cell.angle_gamma   90.00
#
_symmetry.space_group_name_H-M   'P 1'
#
loop_
_entity.id
_entity.type
_entity.pdbx_description
1 polymer ?
#
loop_
_entity_poly.entity_id
_entity_poly.type
_entity_poly.pdbx_seq_one_letter_code
_entity_poly.pdbx_strand_id
1 'polypeptide(L)'
;MKAWPPLPGAAPQGSKGRPAGKPTLSRPQSATGIRTNNVHQLKGDEADGVLLLLPDAGSAQPWATADPATDEVLRIWYVAVTRARRLAAIALPESETGTLAELLRGRDVLVRVV
;
A
#
# COMPACT_ATOMS: atom_id res chain seq x y z
N MET A 1 -24.26 10.69 -9.41
CA MET A 1 -23.06 11.20 -10.10
C MET A 1 -23.50 12.25 -11.10
N LYS A 2 -22.90 13.45 -11.08
CA LYS A 2 -23.27 14.56 -11.98
C LYS A 2 -22.51 14.39 -13.30
N ALA A 3 -23.21 14.00 -14.36
CA ALA A 3 -22.62 13.90 -15.69
C ALA A 3 -22.35 15.31 -16.23
N TRP A 4 -21.09 15.58 -16.57
CA TRP A 4 -20.72 16.84 -17.21
C TRP A 4 -21.07 16.78 -18.70
N PRO A 5 -21.58 17.89 -19.27
CA PRO A 5 -21.93 17.90 -20.68
C PRO A 5 -20.67 17.73 -21.54
N PRO A 6 -20.77 17.01 -22.68
CA PRO A 6 -19.65 16.84 -23.59
C PRO A 6 -19.26 18.18 -24.22
N LEU A 7 -17.96 18.38 -24.42
CA LEU A 7 -17.45 19.57 -25.10
C LEU A 7 -17.95 19.63 -26.57
N PRO A 8 -18.25 20.82 -27.11
CA PRO A 8 -18.69 20.95 -28.50
C PRO A 8 -17.65 20.38 -29.47
N GLY A 9 -18.06 19.44 -30.32
CA GLY A 9 -17.18 18.75 -31.27
C GLY A 9 -16.59 17.43 -30.78
N ALA A 10 -16.81 17.04 -29.52
CA ALA A 10 -16.40 15.74 -28.99
C ALA A 10 -17.43 14.65 -29.38
N ALA A 11 -17.39 14.17 -30.62
CA ALA A 11 -18.07 12.93 -30.99
C ALA A 11 -17.13 11.74 -30.76
N PRO A 12 -17.50 10.71 -29.98
CA PRO A 12 -16.69 9.51 -29.87
C PRO A 12 -16.62 8.83 -31.25
N GLN A 13 -15.42 8.70 -31.81
CA GLN A 13 -15.24 7.87 -32.99
C GLN A 13 -15.48 6.41 -32.58
N GLY A 14 -16.51 5.77 -33.15
CA GLY A 14 -17.03 4.46 -32.72
C GLY A 14 -16.05 3.29 -32.71
N SER A 15 -14.79 3.49 -33.13
CA SER A 15 -13.74 2.48 -33.14
C SER A 15 -12.43 2.89 -32.43
N LYS A 16 -12.27 4.14 -31.99
CA LYS A 16 -11.04 4.64 -31.35
C LYS A 16 -11.38 5.41 -30.09
N GLY A 17 -10.90 4.93 -28.93
CA GLY A 17 -11.06 5.61 -27.65
C GLY A 17 -11.78 4.82 -26.56
N ARG A 18 -12.09 3.53 -26.76
CA ARG A 18 -12.42 2.67 -25.61
C ARG A 18 -11.15 2.51 -24.75
N PRO A 19 -11.20 2.73 -23.42
CA PRO A 19 -10.11 2.38 -22.50
C PRO A 19 -10.02 0.85 -22.31
N ALA A 20 -10.09 0.11 -23.41
CA ALA A 20 -9.93 -1.35 -23.52
C ALA A 20 -8.78 -1.68 -24.50
N GLY A 21 -7.88 -0.73 -24.74
CA GLY A 21 -6.68 -0.97 -25.54
C GLY A 21 -5.72 -1.88 -24.78
N LYS A 22 -5.25 -2.95 -25.43
CA LYS A 22 -4.06 -3.68 -24.95
C LYS A 22 -2.89 -2.69 -24.92
N PRO A 23 -2.18 -2.52 -23.79
CA PRO A 23 -1.06 -1.59 -23.72
C PRO A 23 -0.05 -1.92 -24.83
N THR A 24 0.16 -0.95 -25.72
CA THR A 24 0.94 -1.11 -26.95
C THR A 24 2.44 -0.98 -26.70
N LEU A 25 2.81 -0.47 -25.52
CA LEU A 25 4.17 -0.37 -25.04
C LEU A 25 4.27 -1.16 -23.74
N SER A 26 4.78 -2.39 -23.81
CA SER A 26 5.36 -3.04 -22.65
C SER A 26 6.59 -2.22 -22.27
N ARG A 27 6.46 -1.35 -21.26
CA ARG A 27 7.66 -0.74 -20.66
C ARG A 27 8.51 -1.92 -20.15
N PRO A 28 9.74 -2.12 -20.63
CA PRO A 28 10.61 -3.13 -20.09
C PRO A 28 10.93 -2.73 -18.66
N GLN A 29 10.13 -3.22 -17.72
CA GLN A 29 10.46 -3.17 -16.32
C GLN A 29 11.50 -4.26 -16.14
N SER A 30 12.75 -3.86 -15.91
CA SER A 30 13.77 -4.80 -15.44
C SER A 30 13.17 -5.55 -14.26
N ALA A 31 13.18 -6.88 -14.30
CA ALA A 31 12.69 -7.69 -13.20
C ALA A 31 13.65 -7.50 -12.02
N THR A 32 13.43 -6.43 -11.26
CA THR A 32 14.17 -6.12 -10.03
C THR A 32 13.91 -7.15 -8.94
N GLY A 33 12.96 -8.07 -9.15
CA GLY A 33 12.41 -8.94 -8.12
C GLY A 33 11.45 -8.21 -7.17
N ILE A 34 11.28 -6.88 -7.32
CA ILE A 34 10.45 -6.05 -6.46
C ILE A 34 9.05 -5.94 -7.08
N ARG A 35 8.04 -6.24 -6.27
CA ARG A 35 6.62 -6.10 -6.63
C ARG A 35 6.02 -4.99 -5.79
N THR A 36 5.31 -4.06 -6.44
CA THR A 36 4.58 -2.99 -5.77
C THR A 36 3.10 -3.22 -6.00
N ASN A 37 2.35 -3.49 -4.92
CA ASN A 37 0.92 -3.77 -4.96
C ASN A 37 0.20 -2.95 -3.89
N ASN A 38 -1.12 -2.76 -4.04
CA ASN A 38 -1.94 -2.36 -2.91
C ASN A 38 -2.23 -3.57 -2.01
N VAL A 39 -2.52 -3.33 -0.73
CA VAL A 39 -2.68 -4.42 0.25
C VAL A 39 -3.85 -5.34 -0.10
N HIS A 40 -4.91 -4.80 -0.71
CA HIS A 40 -6.08 -5.57 -1.12
C HIS A 40 -5.77 -6.62 -2.21
N GLN A 41 -4.73 -6.41 -3.00
CA GLN A 41 -4.25 -7.36 -4.02
C GLN A 41 -3.32 -8.44 -3.46
N LEU A 42 -2.92 -8.37 -2.19
CA LEU A 42 -1.97 -9.33 -1.58
C LEU A 42 -2.63 -10.60 -1.02
N LYS A 43 -3.96 -10.74 -1.13
CA LYS A 43 -4.67 -11.87 -0.51
C LYS A 43 -4.21 -13.20 -1.15
N GLY A 44 -3.53 -14.02 -0.35
CA GLY A 44 -3.02 -15.32 -0.79
C GLY A 44 -1.63 -15.28 -1.42
N ASP A 45 -0.97 -14.12 -1.45
CA ASP A 45 0.43 -13.98 -1.87
C ASP A 45 1.34 -13.83 -0.64
N GLU A 46 2.63 -14.11 -0.77
CA GLU A 46 3.63 -13.96 0.29
C GLU A 46 5.00 -13.62 -0.31
N ALA A 47 5.85 -12.94 0.47
CA ALA A 47 7.21 -12.60 0.08
C ALA A 47 8.21 -12.83 1.23
N ASP A 48 9.48 -13.06 0.90
CA ASP A 48 10.53 -13.15 1.93
C ASP A 48 10.64 -11.85 2.75
N GLY A 49 10.51 -10.70 2.08
CA GLY A 49 10.49 -9.38 2.68
C GLY A 49 9.31 -8.55 2.19
N VAL A 50 8.67 -7.81 3.10
CA VAL A 50 7.62 -6.82 2.78
C VAL A 50 8.02 -5.47 3.34
N LEU A 51 7.85 -4.42 2.53
CA LEU A 51 7.91 -3.03 2.96
C LEU A 51 6.50 -2.42 2.91
N LEU A 52 5.94 -2.09 4.07
CA LEU A 52 4.70 -1.33 4.18
C LEU A 52 5.02 0.17 4.21
N LEU A 53 4.56 0.91 3.19
CA LEU A 53 4.76 2.35 3.10
C LEU A 53 3.53 3.10 3.63
N LEU A 54 3.71 3.88 4.70
CA LEU A 54 2.71 4.69 5.36
C LEU A 54 3.16 6.16 5.32
N PRO A 55 2.88 6.90 4.23
CA PRO A 55 3.46 8.24 4.03
C PRO A 55 2.81 9.32 4.90
N ASP A 56 1.60 9.06 5.41
CA ASP A 56 0.79 10.06 6.09
C ASP A 56 1.19 10.20 7.56
N ALA A 57 1.17 11.45 8.05
CA ALA A 57 1.37 11.71 9.48
C ALA A 57 0.24 11.12 10.32
N GLY A 58 0.56 10.70 11.54
CA GLY A 58 -0.33 10.00 12.46
C GLY A 58 -0.45 8.50 12.18
N SER A 59 0.31 7.95 11.21
CA SER A 59 0.26 6.52 10.87
C SER A 59 0.75 5.61 12.00
N ALA A 60 1.57 6.12 12.93
CA ALA A 60 1.98 5.37 14.13
C ALA A 60 0.84 5.24 15.18
N GLN A 61 -0.10 6.19 15.24
CA GLN A 61 -1.10 6.25 16.31
C GLN A 61 -2.06 5.04 16.34
N PRO A 62 -2.61 4.55 15.21
CA PRO A 62 -3.51 3.39 15.24
C PRO A 62 -2.88 2.12 15.80
N TRP A 63 -1.56 1.93 15.67
CA TRP A 63 -0.84 0.80 16.28
C TRP A 63 -0.92 0.79 17.81
N ALA A 64 -1.06 1.97 18.43
CA ALA A 64 -1.13 2.14 19.87
C ALA A 64 -2.55 2.05 20.41
N THR A 65 -3.50 2.68 19.71
CA THR A 65 -4.81 3.00 20.29
C THR A 65 -5.99 2.32 19.60
N ALA A 66 -5.83 1.82 18.38
CA ALA A 66 -6.94 1.25 17.65
C ALA A 66 -7.23 -0.20 18.08
N ASP A 67 -8.50 -0.58 17.98
CA ASP A 67 -8.96 -1.94 18.22
C ASP A 67 -9.08 -2.68 16.87
N PRO A 68 -8.32 -3.77 16.64
CA PRO A 68 -8.41 -4.55 15.40
C PRO A 68 -9.82 -5.07 15.09
N ALA A 69 -10.68 -5.25 16.09
CA ALA A 69 -12.05 -5.73 15.87
C ALA A 69 -12.93 -4.69 15.16
N THR A 70 -12.64 -3.40 15.33
CA THR A 70 -13.45 -2.30 14.81
C THR A 70 -12.72 -1.45 13.76
N ASP A 71 -11.38 -1.46 13.78
CA ASP A 71 -10.55 -0.68 12.86
C ASP A 71 -10.16 -1.48 11.61
N GLU A 72 -10.71 -1.10 10.46
CA GLU A 72 -10.38 -1.70 9.17
C GLU A 72 -8.94 -1.42 8.74
N VAL A 73 -8.40 -0.23 9.02
CA VAL A 73 -7.06 0.16 8.61
C VAL A 73 -6.02 -0.71 9.32
N LEU A 74 -6.19 -0.91 10.63
CA LEU A 74 -5.30 -1.77 11.40
C LEU A 74 -5.35 -3.22 10.90
N ARG A 75 -6.53 -3.72 10.52
CA ARG A 75 -6.68 -5.05 9.90
C ARG A 75 -5.99 -5.15 8.54
N ILE A 76 -6.06 -4.10 7.72
CA ILE A 76 -5.34 -4.03 6.45
C ILE A 76 -3.83 -4.08 6.70
N TRP A 77 -3.31 -3.30 7.65
CA TRP A 77 -1.88 -3.30 7.98
C TRP A 77 -1.42 -4.63 8.55
N TYR A 78 -2.22 -5.27 9.40
CA TYR A 78 -1.97 -6.64 9.86
C TYR A 78 -1.83 -7.59 8.67
N VAL A 79 -2.74 -7.52 7.69
CA VAL A 79 -2.63 -8.33 6.48
C VAL A 79 -1.33 -8.02 5.74
N ALA A 80 -0.95 -6.75 5.55
CA ALA A 80 0.29 -6.40 4.84
C ALA A 80 1.54 -6.97 5.54
N VAL A 81 1.65 -6.79 6.86
CA VAL A 81 2.80 -7.28 7.65
C VAL A 81 2.86 -8.80 7.65
N THR A 82 1.74 -9.49 7.74
CA THR A 82 1.71 -10.97 7.76
C THR A 82 2.01 -11.63 6.41
N ARG A 83 2.16 -10.85 5.32
CA ARG A 83 2.65 -11.37 4.03
C ARG A 83 4.17 -11.59 4.02
N ALA A 84 4.89 -11.01 4.98
CA ALA A 84 6.33 -11.22 5.13
C ALA A 84 6.62 -12.55 5.81
N ARG A 85 7.47 -13.36 5.17
CA ARG A 85 7.95 -14.63 5.74
C ARG A 85 9.12 -14.47 6.69
N ARG A 86 10.00 -13.50 6.43
CA ARG A 86 11.27 -13.34 7.15
C ARG A 86 11.51 -11.91 7.64
N LEU A 87 11.13 -10.92 6.84
CA LEU A 87 11.38 -9.51 7.17
C LEU A 87 10.15 -8.65 6.86
N ALA A 88 9.66 -7.94 7.86
CA ALA A 88 8.69 -6.85 7.68
C ALA A 88 9.38 -5.52 7.99
N ALA A 89 9.29 -4.59 7.05
CA ALA A 89 9.74 -3.21 7.21
C ALA A 89 8.54 -2.28 7.11
N ILE A 90 8.54 -1.22 7.91
CA ILE A 90 7.51 -0.17 7.87
C ILE A 90 8.24 1.14 7.59
N ALA A 91 7.86 1.83 6.52
CA ALA A 91 8.34 3.17 6.22
C ALA A 91 7.25 4.17 6.60
N LEU A 92 7.62 5.13 7.45
CA LEU A 92 6.74 6.16 8.00
C LEU A 92 7.51 7.49 8.08
N PRO A 93 6.85 8.63 8.33
CA PRO A 93 7.54 9.90 8.57
C PRO A 93 8.60 9.76 9.68
N GLU A 94 9.75 10.41 9.48
CA GLU A 94 10.90 10.32 10.41
C GLU A 94 10.51 10.66 11.85
N SER A 95 9.68 11.70 12.01
CA SER A 95 9.16 12.16 13.31
C SER A 95 8.40 11.10 14.11
N GLU A 96 7.87 10.07 13.46
CA GLU A 96 7.08 9.01 14.08
C GLU A 96 7.86 7.70 14.27
N THR A 97 9.06 7.60 13.68
CA THR A 97 9.87 6.37 13.70
C THR A 97 10.26 5.98 15.12
N GLY A 98 10.63 6.95 15.96
CA GLY A 98 10.95 6.72 17.37
C GLY A 98 9.75 6.16 18.14
N THR A 99 8.59 6.81 18.01
CA THR A 99 7.35 6.43 18.70
C THR A 99 6.92 5.00 18.35
N LEU A 100 6.92 4.63 17.06
CA LEU A 100 6.55 3.28 16.66
C LEU A 100 7.60 2.24 17.10
N ALA A 101 8.89 2.56 17.04
CA ALA A 101 9.94 1.67 17.50
C ALA A 101 9.86 1.39 19.02
N GLU A 102 9.59 2.41 19.82
CA GLU A 102 9.36 2.27 21.27
C GLU A 102 8.13 1.41 21.56
N LEU A 103 7.03 1.65 20.84
CA LEU A 103 5.80 0.88 20.95
C LEU A 103 6.01 -0.61 20.69
N LEU A 104 6.76 -0.93 19.64
CA LEU A 104 7.04 -2.30 19.23
C LEU A 104 8.01 -2.98 20.21
N ARG A 105 9.06 -2.28 20.67
CA ARG A 105 9.96 -2.79 21.71
C ARG A 105 9.25 -3.06 23.02
N GLY A 106 8.31 -2.20 23.41
CA GLY A 106 7.46 -2.39 24.59
C GLY A 106 6.50 -3.59 24.48
N ARG A 107 6.37 -4.18 23.29
CA ARG A 107 5.63 -5.43 23.01
C ARG A 107 6.57 -6.60 22.68
N ASP A 108 7.84 -6.50 23.06
CA ASP A 108 8.89 -7.51 22.82
C ASP A 108 9.12 -7.84 21.33
N VAL A 109 8.83 -6.89 20.44
CA VAL A 109 9.15 -7.02 19.02
C VAL A 109 10.57 -6.51 18.77
N LEU A 110 11.40 -7.33 18.13
CA LEU A 110 12.75 -6.94 17.71
C LEU A 110 12.68 -5.91 16.58
N VAL A 111 13.13 -4.68 16.84
CA VAL A 111 13.11 -3.58 15.87
C VAL A 111 14.50 -3.01 15.64
N ARG A 112 14.86 -2.87 14.36
CA ARG A 112 16.02 -2.09 13.89
C ARG A 112 15.52 -0.85 13.17
N VAL A 113 15.94 0.32 13.64
CA VAL A 113 15.75 1.60 12.94
C VAL A 113 16.95 1.81 12.01
N VAL A 114 16.70 2.24 10.78
CA VAL A 114 17.70 2.44 9.71
C VAL A 114 17.71 3.89 9.30
#